data_AF-A0A376G2V7-F1
#
_entry.id   AF-A0A376G2V7-F1
#
_cell.length_a   1.000
_cell.length_b   1.000
_cell.length_c   1.000
_cell.angle_alpha   90.00
_cell.angle_beta   90.00
_cell.angle_gamma   90.00
#
_symmetry.space_group_name_H-M   'P 1'
#
loop_
_entity.id
_entity.type
_entity.pdbx_description
1 polymer ?
#
loop_
_entity_poly.entity_id
_entity_poly.type
_entity_poly.pdbx_seq_one_letter_code
_entity_poly.pdbx_strand_id
1 'polypeptide(L)'
;MNNDKLKNYIAKTAYNIGFGAKKNFASFDIVNNLNEYISILSMIIGVLALVFEIFNAKIISATLLIFGIIGLYINKFDKGVEEYEKYGVLYLKLYNQLHLLYNEVDASDDILRKEILEEVKHIEEEFYNNNISKQVYFSDLLAHFKFYYQFQTEWIVKELNLTFWKDKIPNSLKVIIILFLIIVLIVIFFSQLFMKNICN
;
A
#
# COMPACT_ATOMS: atom_id res chain seq x y z
N MET A 1 26.37 -0.40 22.15
CA MET A 1 24.90 -0.17 22.14
C MET A 1 24.27 -1.28 22.99
N ASN A 2 23.28 -1.01 23.83
CA ASN A 2 22.61 -2.08 24.60
C ASN A 2 21.57 -2.81 23.72
N ASN A 3 21.10 -3.97 24.19
CA ASN A 3 20.19 -4.85 23.43
C ASN A 3 18.96 -4.10 22.93
N ASP A 4 18.24 -3.41 23.83
CA ASP A 4 16.99 -2.72 23.47
C ASP A 4 17.18 -1.68 22.36
N LYS A 5 18.28 -0.91 22.40
CA LYS A 5 18.57 0.08 21.35
C LYS A 5 18.88 -0.58 20.01
N LEU A 6 19.59 -1.71 20.02
CA LEU A 6 19.91 -2.46 18.82
C LEU A 6 18.67 -3.11 18.22
N LYS A 7 17.84 -3.77 19.03
CA LYS A 7 16.56 -4.34 18.60
C LYS A 7 15.62 -3.29 18.03
N ASN A 8 15.51 -2.13 18.70
CA ASN A 8 14.71 -1.02 18.20
C ASN A 8 15.22 -0.48 16.87
N TYR A 9 16.54 -0.38 16.69
CA TYR A 9 17.14 0.04 15.42
C TYR A 9 16.87 -0.97 14.31
N ILE A 10 17.09 -2.27 14.56
CA ILE A 10 16.79 -3.34 13.60
C ILE A 10 15.31 -3.31 13.19
N ALA A 11 14.40 -3.18 14.14
CA ALA A 11 12.96 -3.15 13.85
C ALA A 11 12.56 -1.91 13.03
N LYS A 12 13.17 -0.74 13.25
CA LYS A 12 12.95 0.45 12.41
C LYS A 12 13.46 0.24 10.99
N THR A 13 14.65 -0.33 10.83
CA THR A 13 15.21 -0.63 9.51
C THR A 13 14.33 -1.65 8.79
N ALA A 14 13.93 -2.73 9.47
CA ALA A 14 13.06 -3.75 8.90
C ALA A 14 11.67 -3.22 8.56
N TYR A 15 11.13 -2.27 9.35
CA TYR A 15 9.88 -1.59 9.02
C TYR A 15 9.99 -0.87 7.67
N ASN A 16 11.03 -0.07 7.48
CA ASN A 16 11.25 0.70 6.25
C ASN A 16 11.44 -0.21 5.04
N ILE A 17 12.33 -1.21 5.16
CA ILE A 17 12.64 -2.16 4.09
C ILE A 17 11.41 -3.01 3.76
N GLY A 18 10.75 -3.56 4.77
CA GLY A 18 9.57 -4.41 4.59
C GLY A 18 8.39 -3.65 3.98
N PHE A 19 8.16 -2.41 4.41
CA PHE A 19 7.14 -1.55 3.80
C PHE A 19 7.50 -1.22 2.34
N GLY A 20 8.77 -0.90 2.08
CA GLY A 20 9.29 -0.71 0.72
C GLY A 20 9.06 -1.94 -0.17
N ALA A 21 9.28 -3.14 0.36
CA ALA A 21 9.03 -4.39 -0.37
C ALA A 21 7.56 -4.50 -0.79
N LYS A 22 6.63 -4.21 0.14
CA LYS A 22 5.19 -4.28 -0.15
C LYS A 22 4.71 -3.16 -1.07
N LYS A 23 5.37 -2.00 -1.06
CA LYS A 23 5.12 -0.94 -2.03
C LYS A 23 5.54 -1.34 -3.44
N ASN A 24 6.70 -1.96 -3.59
CA ASN A 24 7.15 -2.53 -4.86
C ASN A 24 6.18 -3.62 -5.35
N PHE A 25 5.79 -4.59 -4.52
CA PHE A 25 4.78 -5.59 -4.91
C PHE A 25 3.41 -4.99 -5.21
N ALA A 26 2.99 -3.95 -4.49
CA ALA A 26 1.76 -3.23 -4.80
C ALA A 26 1.82 -2.55 -6.18
N SER A 27 2.95 -1.90 -6.51
CA SER A 27 3.16 -1.32 -7.84
C SER A 27 3.14 -2.38 -8.94
N PHE A 28 3.82 -3.52 -8.73
CA PHE A 28 3.81 -4.66 -9.65
C PHE A 28 2.38 -5.17 -9.92
N ASP A 29 1.63 -5.45 -8.85
CA ASP A 29 0.28 -5.98 -8.95
C ASP A 29 -0.68 -5.01 -9.63
N ILE A 30 -0.53 -3.69 -9.39
CA ILE A 30 -1.37 -2.68 -10.03
C ILE A 30 -1.09 -2.65 -11.54
N VAL A 31 0.17 -2.64 -11.94
CA VAL A 31 0.55 -2.56 -13.35
C VAL A 31 0.08 -3.79 -14.12
N ASN A 32 0.30 -4.98 -13.57
CA ASN A 32 -0.05 -6.23 -14.25
C ASN A 32 -1.55 -6.55 -14.22
N ASN A 33 -2.24 -6.29 -13.10
CA ASN A 33 -3.59 -6.83 -12.92
C ASN A 33 -4.70 -5.79 -13.06
N LEU A 34 -4.42 -4.48 -12.88
CA LEU A 34 -5.51 -3.48 -12.83
C LEU A 34 -6.28 -3.39 -14.14
N ASN A 35 -5.60 -3.41 -15.28
CA ASN A 35 -6.25 -3.34 -16.59
C ASN A 35 -7.13 -4.55 -16.86
N GLU A 36 -6.69 -5.74 -16.44
CA GLU A 36 -7.47 -6.95 -16.55
C GLU A 36 -8.76 -6.84 -15.72
N TYR A 37 -8.67 -6.35 -14.48
CA TYR A 37 -9.85 -6.12 -13.65
C TYR A 37 -10.81 -5.08 -14.25
N ILE A 38 -10.30 -3.97 -14.78
CA ILE A 38 -11.10 -2.95 -15.47
C ILE A 38 -11.81 -3.57 -16.68
N SER A 39 -11.10 -4.37 -17.47
CA SER A 39 -11.65 -5.02 -18.67
C SER A 39 -12.79 -5.98 -18.30
N ILE A 40 -12.56 -6.87 -17.34
CA ILE A 40 -13.56 -7.85 -16.89
C ILE A 40 -14.79 -7.15 -16.32
N LEU A 41 -14.62 -6.15 -15.44
CA LEU A 41 -15.74 -5.40 -14.87
C LEU A 41 -16.53 -4.65 -15.94
N SER A 42 -15.84 -4.03 -16.90
CA SER A 42 -16.48 -3.33 -18.01
C SER A 42 -17.32 -4.28 -18.88
N MET A 43 -16.81 -5.49 -19.13
CA MET A 43 -17.52 -6.51 -19.89
C MET A 43 -18.76 -7.01 -19.15
N ILE A 44 -18.66 -7.27 -17.84
CA ILE A 44 -19.81 -7.65 -17.00
C ILE A 44 -20.90 -6.58 -17.06
N ILE A 45 -20.53 -5.30 -16.89
CA ILE A 45 -21.48 -4.18 -16.97
C ILE A 45 -22.10 -4.10 -18.36
N GLY A 46 -21.31 -4.27 -19.43
CA GLY A 46 -21.79 -4.29 -20.80
C GLY A 46 -22.83 -5.38 -21.06
N VAL A 47 -22.62 -6.59 -20.53
CA VAL A 47 -23.60 -7.68 -20.62
C VAL A 47 -24.87 -7.36 -19.83
N LEU A 48 -24.74 -6.84 -18.60
CA LEU A 48 -25.90 -6.47 -17.78
C LEU A 48 -26.74 -5.35 -18.41
N ALA A 49 -26.11 -4.42 -19.13
CA ALA A 49 -26.76 -3.34 -19.86
C ALA A 49 -27.67 -3.80 -21.01
N LEU A 50 -27.47 -5.01 -21.54
CA LEU A 50 -28.36 -5.61 -22.54
C LEU A 50 -29.69 -6.08 -21.94
N VAL A 51 -29.71 -6.37 -20.64
CA VAL A 51 -30.86 -6.95 -19.95
C VAL A 51 -31.58 -5.91 -19.09
N PHE A 52 -30.84 -5.01 -18.45
CA PHE A 52 -31.38 -4.08 -17.46
C PHE A 52 -31.06 -2.62 -17.80
N GLU A 53 -32.10 -1.80 -17.95
CA GLU A 53 -31.97 -0.38 -18.33
C GLU A 53 -31.16 0.47 -17.34
N ILE A 54 -31.12 0.10 -16.05
CA ILE A 54 -30.35 0.82 -15.03
C ILE A 54 -28.86 0.90 -15.40
N PHE A 55 -28.32 -0.10 -16.09
CA PHE A 55 -26.91 -0.12 -16.51
C PHE A 55 -26.62 0.76 -17.74
N ASN A 56 -27.66 1.26 -18.43
CA ASN A 56 -27.55 2.23 -19.54
C ASN A 56 -27.52 3.70 -19.06
N ALA A 57 -27.54 3.94 -17.75
CA ALA A 57 -27.48 5.29 -17.21
C ALA A 57 -26.18 6.00 -17.62
N LYS A 58 -26.27 7.28 -18.02
CA LYS A 58 -25.11 8.09 -18.46
C LYS A 58 -23.96 8.09 -17.45
N ILE A 59 -24.29 8.03 -16.15
CA ILE A 59 -23.29 7.97 -15.08
C ILE A 59 -22.41 6.72 -15.18
N ILE A 60 -22.97 5.58 -15.60
CA ILE A 60 -22.25 4.31 -15.72
C ILE A 60 -21.27 4.38 -16.89
N SER A 61 -21.72 4.89 -18.06
CA SER A 61 -20.82 5.12 -19.19
C SER A 61 -19.68 6.09 -18.84
N ALA A 62 -19.97 7.15 -18.10
CA ALA A 62 -18.95 8.09 -17.63
C ALA A 62 -17.95 7.41 -16.67
N THR A 63 -18.42 6.58 -15.73
CA THR A 63 -17.56 5.83 -14.82
C THR A 63 -16.66 4.84 -15.56
N LEU A 64 -17.19 4.10 -16.54
CA LEU A 64 -16.40 3.19 -17.38
C LEU A 64 -15.31 3.95 -18.16
N LEU A 65 -15.63 5.12 -18.72
CA LEU A 65 -14.66 5.97 -19.41
C LEU A 65 -13.54 6.44 -18.48
N ILE A 66 -13.87 6.85 -17.24
CA ILE A 66 -12.88 7.23 -16.22
C ILE A 66 -11.95 6.05 -15.92
N PHE A 67 -12.49 4.85 -15.72
CA PHE A 67 -11.65 3.66 -15.52
C PHE A 67 -10.75 3.38 -16.73
N GLY A 68 -11.26 3.54 -17.96
CA GLY A 68 -10.43 3.44 -19.17
C GLY A 68 -9.26 4.43 -19.18
N ILE A 69 -9.49 5.68 -18.78
CA ILE A 69 -8.43 6.71 -18.66
C ILE A 69 -7.41 6.32 -17.58
N ILE A 70 -7.86 5.78 -16.44
CA ILE A 70 -6.97 5.26 -15.38
C ILE A 70 -6.10 4.12 -15.93
N GLY A 71 -6.68 3.17 -16.67
CA GLY A 71 -5.93 2.07 -17.28
C GLY A 71 -4.85 2.57 -18.26
N LEU A 72 -5.20 3.51 -19.14
CA LEU A 72 -4.24 4.15 -20.06
C LEU A 72 -3.10 4.87 -19.32
N TYR A 73 -3.39 5.44 -18.16
CA TYR A 73 -2.36 6.06 -17.33
C TYR A 73 -1.39 5.03 -16.74
N ILE A 74 -1.90 3.89 -16.26
CA ILE A 74 -1.10 2.83 -15.65
C ILE A 74 -0.16 2.17 -16.68
N ASN A 75 -0.56 2.04 -17.95
CA ASN A 75 0.30 1.52 -19.03
C ASN A 75 1.63 2.28 -19.19
N LYS A 76 1.72 3.51 -18.68
CA LYS A 76 2.98 4.27 -18.67
C LYS A 76 4.06 3.68 -17.76
N PHE A 77 3.68 2.76 -16.88
CA PHE A 77 4.57 2.09 -15.92
C PHE A 77 5.00 0.68 -16.38
N ASP A 78 4.41 0.14 -17.45
CA ASP A 78 4.74 -1.20 -17.99
C ASP A 78 6.23 -1.39 -18.25
N LYS A 79 6.90 -0.35 -18.78
CA LYS A 79 8.34 -0.41 -19.11
C LYS A 79 9.26 -0.65 -17.91
N GLY A 80 8.78 -0.48 -16.68
CA GLY A 80 9.55 -0.70 -15.45
C GLY A 80 8.93 -1.75 -14.53
N VAL A 81 7.96 -2.54 -15.01
CA VAL A 81 7.20 -3.45 -14.14
C VAL A 81 8.07 -4.53 -13.50
N GLU A 82 9.03 -5.09 -14.24
CA GLU A 82 9.95 -6.12 -13.75
C GLU A 82 10.85 -5.61 -12.62
N GLU A 83 11.19 -4.32 -12.62
CA GLU A 83 12.00 -3.73 -11.55
C GLU A 83 11.25 -3.76 -10.22
N TYR A 84 9.93 -3.52 -10.22
CA TYR A 84 9.13 -3.60 -8.99
C TYR A 84 9.21 -4.98 -8.37
N GLU A 85 9.07 -6.06 -9.15
CA GLU A 85 9.21 -7.42 -8.62
C GLU A 85 10.63 -7.67 -8.10
N LYS A 86 11.64 -7.32 -8.90
CA LYS A 86 13.06 -7.49 -8.55
C LYS A 86 13.39 -6.86 -7.19
N TYR A 87 13.07 -5.58 -7.00
CA TYR A 87 13.36 -4.89 -5.74
C TYR A 87 12.41 -5.31 -4.61
N GLY A 88 11.17 -5.71 -4.92
CA GLY A 88 10.26 -6.32 -3.94
C GLY A 88 10.86 -7.59 -3.34
N VAL A 89 11.41 -8.47 -4.18
CA VAL A 89 12.09 -9.70 -3.75
C VAL A 89 13.38 -9.40 -2.99
N LEU A 90 14.19 -8.46 -3.48
CA LEU A 90 15.42 -8.04 -2.79
C LEU A 90 15.12 -7.55 -1.38
N TYR A 91 14.22 -6.58 -1.23
CA TYR A 91 13.87 -6.01 0.06
C TYR A 91 13.24 -7.03 1.00
N LEU A 92 12.49 -8.01 0.48
CA LEU A 92 11.97 -9.10 1.29
C LEU A 92 13.10 -9.98 1.86
N LYS A 93 14.17 -10.22 1.10
CA LYS A 93 15.35 -10.95 1.59
C LYS A 93 16.07 -10.17 2.69
N LEU A 94 16.30 -8.87 2.47
CA LEU A 94 16.90 -7.98 3.47
C LEU A 94 16.07 -7.92 4.76
N TYR A 95 14.75 -7.83 4.65
CA TYR A 95 13.84 -7.90 5.79
C TYR A 95 14.02 -9.19 6.60
N ASN A 96 14.11 -10.34 5.91
CA ASN A 96 14.27 -11.63 6.58
C ASN A 96 15.62 -11.73 7.29
N GLN A 97 16.68 -11.21 6.69
CA GLN A 97 18.01 -11.12 7.34
C GLN A 97 17.94 -10.28 8.62
N LEU A 98 17.27 -9.12 8.58
CA LEU A 98 17.07 -8.29 9.77
C LEU A 98 16.28 -9.01 10.86
N HIS A 99 15.28 -9.80 10.50
CA HIS A 99 14.53 -10.58 11.48
C HIS A 99 15.40 -11.67 12.14
N LEU A 100 16.32 -12.30 11.39
CA LEU A 100 17.30 -13.24 11.97
C LEU A 100 18.23 -12.51 12.95
N LEU A 101 18.85 -11.41 12.53
CA LEU A 101 19.73 -10.59 13.37
C LEU A 101 19.02 -10.08 14.63
N TYR A 102 17.75 -9.69 14.52
CA TYR A 102 16.92 -9.28 15.65
C TYR A 102 16.80 -10.36 16.74
N ASN A 103 16.65 -11.63 16.34
CA ASN A 103 16.49 -12.75 17.26
C ASN A 103 17.83 -13.13 17.95
N GLU A 104 18.96 -12.82 17.32
CA GLU A 104 20.29 -13.12 17.87
C GLU A 104 20.74 -12.11 18.94
N VAL A 105 20.16 -10.90 18.97
CA VAL A 105 20.61 -9.83 19.89
C VAL A 105 20.59 -10.25 21.36
N ASP A 106 19.56 -10.97 21.80
CA ASP A 106 19.40 -11.33 23.22
C ASP A 106 20.40 -12.39 23.68
N ALA A 107 20.93 -13.20 22.75
CA ALA A 107 21.94 -14.23 23.01
C ALA A 107 23.38 -13.72 22.79
N SER A 108 23.55 -12.47 22.35
CA SER A 108 24.84 -11.94 21.90
C SER A 108 25.66 -11.28 23.02
N ASP A 109 26.97 -11.51 22.98
CA ASP A 109 27.93 -10.76 23.78
C ASP A 109 28.26 -9.37 23.16
N ASP A 110 29.16 -8.61 23.79
CA ASP A 110 29.54 -7.28 23.30
C ASP A 110 30.22 -7.27 21.92
N ILE A 111 30.93 -8.33 21.56
CA ILE A 111 31.65 -8.43 20.29
C ILE A 111 30.64 -8.75 19.19
N LEU A 112 29.84 -9.79 19.39
CA LEU A 112 28.80 -10.20 18.44
C LEU A 112 27.76 -9.09 18.23
N ARG A 113 27.42 -8.31 19.26
CA ARG A 113 26.55 -7.13 19.09
C ARG A 113 27.11 -6.06 18.17
N LYS A 114 28.44 -5.87 18.14
CA LYS A 114 29.06 -4.92 17.22
C LYS A 114 29.01 -5.45 15.80
N GLU A 115 29.25 -6.76 15.61
CA GLU A 115 29.14 -7.42 14.31
C GLU A 115 27.71 -7.33 13.75
N ILE A 116 26.70 -7.63 14.57
CA ILE A 116 25.28 -7.47 14.20
C ILE A 116 25.00 -6.03 13.77
N LEU A 117 25.51 -5.03 14.52
CA LEU A 117 25.29 -3.63 14.16
C LEU A 117 25.90 -3.26 12.79
N GLU A 118 27.09 -3.74 12.48
CA GLU A 118 27.71 -3.49 11.18
C GLU A 118 26.95 -4.19 10.04
N GLU A 119 26.46 -5.42 10.26
CA GLU A 119 25.63 -6.12 9.28
C GLU A 119 24.30 -5.39 9.02
N VAL A 120 23.65 -4.88 10.07
CA VAL A 120 22.41 -4.09 9.94
C VAL A 120 22.64 -2.81 9.13
N LYS A 121 23.78 -2.14 9.31
CA LYS A 121 24.15 -0.97 8.52
C LYS A 121 24.40 -1.33 7.06
N HIS A 122 25.09 -2.44 6.80
CA HIS A 122 25.31 -2.93 5.44
C HIS A 122 23.98 -3.23 4.73
N ILE A 123 23.03 -3.88 5.40
CA ILE A 123 21.68 -4.11 4.88
C ILE A 123 20.95 -2.78 4.60
N GLU A 124 21.07 -1.80 5.49
CA GLU A 124 20.47 -0.48 5.30
C GLU A 124 21.07 0.25 4.08
N GLU A 125 22.39 0.19 3.91
CA GLU A 125 23.08 0.73 2.74
C GLU A 125 22.65 0.03 1.44
N GLU A 126 22.53 -1.30 1.46
CA GLU A 126 22.05 -2.08 0.32
C GLU A 126 20.63 -1.67 -0.08
N PHE A 127 19.75 -1.44 0.89
CA PHE A 127 18.41 -0.91 0.66
C PHE A 127 18.43 0.46 -0.01
N TYR A 128 19.24 1.41 0.49
CA TYR A 128 19.30 2.74 -0.10
C TYR A 128 19.91 2.77 -1.50
N ASN A 129 20.88 1.90 -1.77
CA ASN A 129 21.52 1.80 -3.08
C ASN A 129 20.62 1.16 -4.14
N ASN A 130 19.58 0.43 -3.75
CA ASN A 130 18.71 -0.35 -4.62
C ASN A 130 17.26 0.15 -4.63
N ASN A 131 17.04 1.44 -4.87
CA ASN A 131 15.72 2.07 -4.75
C ASN A 131 15.08 2.44 -6.09
N ILE A 132 13.75 2.24 -6.19
CA ILE A 132 12.92 2.82 -7.25
C ILE A 132 12.20 4.06 -6.73
N SER A 133 12.55 5.22 -7.28
CA SER A 133 11.91 6.50 -6.97
C SER A 133 10.51 6.63 -7.58
N LYS A 134 10.29 6.09 -8.79
CA LYS A 134 9.01 6.20 -9.51
C LYS A 134 8.08 5.05 -9.15
N GLN A 135 7.15 5.30 -8.25
CA GLN A 135 6.16 4.32 -7.78
C GLN A 135 4.78 4.60 -8.40
N VAL A 136 3.95 3.57 -8.50
CA VAL A 136 2.62 3.69 -9.10
C VAL A 136 1.68 4.41 -8.13
N TYR A 137 0.75 5.21 -8.63
CA TYR A 137 -0.26 5.85 -7.78
C TYR A 137 -1.11 4.79 -7.07
N PHE A 138 -1.57 5.10 -5.86
CA PHE A 138 -2.29 4.17 -4.96
C PHE A 138 -1.48 2.97 -4.44
N SER A 139 -0.24 2.74 -4.91
CA SER A 139 0.64 1.68 -4.38
C SER A 139 0.80 1.79 -2.86
N ASP A 140 0.88 3.00 -2.30
CA ASP A 140 1.00 3.22 -0.85
C ASP A 140 -0.18 2.66 -0.06
N LEU A 141 -1.42 2.80 -0.56
CA LEU A 141 -2.61 2.28 0.12
C LEU A 141 -2.61 0.75 0.10
N LEU A 142 -2.30 0.17 -1.06
CA LEU A 142 -2.22 -1.28 -1.22
C LEU A 142 -1.04 -1.86 -0.44
N ALA A 143 0.08 -1.14 -0.34
CA ALA A 143 1.25 -1.52 0.46
C ALA A 143 0.91 -1.60 1.95
N HIS A 144 0.16 -0.63 2.50
CA HIS A 144 -0.28 -0.67 3.90
C HIS A 144 -1.11 -1.93 4.19
N PHE A 145 -2.06 -2.25 3.31
CA PHE A 145 -2.86 -3.46 3.43
C PHE A 145 -1.98 -4.72 3.36
N LYS A 146 -1.11 -4.82 2.36
CA LYS A 146 -0.18 -5.94 2.21
C LYS A 146 0.75 -6.09 3.42
N PHE A 147 1.27 -4.99 3.95
CA PHE A 147 2.24 -5.00 5.06
C PHE A 147 1.59 -5.39 6.38
N TYR A 148 0.47 -4.79 6.76
CA TYR A 148 -0.12 -5.03 8.08
C TYR A 148 -1.09 -6.21 8.14
N TYR A 149 -1.69 -6.61 7.01
CA TYR A 149 -2.74 -7.62 6.99
C TYR A 149 -2.32 -8.94 6.33
N GLN A 150 -1.45 -8.90 5.32
CA GLN A 150 -1.00 -10.11 4.61
C GLN A 150 0.40 -10.58 5.02
N PHE A 151 1.21 -9.71 5.61
CA PHE A 151 2.62 -9.98 5.90
C PHE A 151 2.87 -10.15 7.40
N GLN A 152 3.82 -11.02 7.75
CA GLN A 152 4.19 -11.29 9.14
C GLN A 152 4.98 -10.11 9.72
N THR A 153 4.27 -9.20 10.38
CA THR A 153 4.81 -7.96 10.95
C THR A 153 4.72 -7.89 12.48
N GLU A 154 4.28 -8.96 13.14
CA GLU A 154 4.02 -8.99 14.58
C GLU A 154 5.22 -8.58 15.42
N TRP A 155 6.42 -9.06 15.08
CA TRP A 155 7.64 -8.76 15.82
C TRP A 155 8.00 -7.27 15.76
N ILE A 156 7.83 -6.62 14.59
CA ILE A 156 8.05 -5.18 14.42
C ILE A 156 6.98 -4.38 15.12
N VAL A 157 5.72 -4.78 14.99
CA VAL A 157 4.58 -4.11 15.63
C VAL A 157 4.78 -4.09 17.15
N LYS A 158 5.22 -5.21 17.72
CA LYS A 158 5.52 -5.32 19.15
C LYS A 158 6.73 -4.46 19.54
N GLU A 159 7.86 -4.60 18.85
CA GLU A 159 9.10 -3.89 19.19
C GLU A 159 8.96 -2.36 19.06
N LEU A 160 8.22 -1.89 18.06
CA LEU A 160 8.01 -0.47 17.80
C LEU A 160 6.74 0.09 18.48
N ASN A 161 5.99 -0.73 19.22
CA ASN A 161 4.72 -0.37 19.85
C ASN A 161 3.72 0.28 18.86
N LEU A 162 3.58 -0.28 17.66
CA LEU A 162 2.70 0.26 16.63
C LEU A 162 1.23 -0.05 16.95
N THR A 163 0.37 0.96 16.76
CA THR A 163 -1.05 0.89 17.10
C THR A 163 -1.93 0.92 15.85
N PHE A 164 -3.12 0.34 15.96
CA PHE A 164 -4.04 0.18 14.83
C PHE A 164 -4.41 1.51 14.15
N TRP A 165 -4.92 2.47 14.93
CA TRP A 165 -5.42 3.73 14.38
C TRP A 165 -4.32 4.67 13.91
N LYS A 166 -3.17 4.68 14.58
CA LYS A 166 -2.07 5.58 14.24
C LYS A 166 -1.27 5.07 13.04
N ASP A 167 -0.91 3.79 13.07
CA ASP A 167 0.15 3.25 12.21
C ASP A 167 -0.38 2.27 11.15
N LYS A 168 -1.38 1.45 11.50
CA LYS A 168 -1.90 0.42 10.57
C LYS A 168 -2.87 0.96 9.52
N ILE A 169 -3.54 2.09 9.81
CA ILE A 169 -4.44 2.75 8.86
C ILE A 169 -3.71 3.93 8.19
N PRO A 170 -3.54 3.92 6.86
CA PRO A 170 -2.91 5.03 6.16
C PRO A 170 -3.72 6.31 6.29
N ASN A 171 -3.02 7.43 6.48
CA ASN A 171 -3.66 8.74 6.60
C ASN A 171 -4.43 9.15 5.33
N SER A 172 -3.96 8.73 4.15
CA SER A 172 -4.68 8.94 2.89
C SER A 172 -6.08 8.31 2.91
N LEU A 173 -6.22 7.10 3.45
CA LEU A 173 -7.53 6.45 3.59
C LEU A 173 -8.43 7.20 4.58
N LYS A 174 -7.87 7.68 5.71
CA LYS A 174 -8.63 8.49 6.68
C LYS A 174 -9.18 9.75 6.01
N VAL A 175 -8.36 10.44 5.21
CA VAL A 175 -8.77 11.64 4.46
C VAL A 175 -9.86 11.29 3.44
N ILE A 176 -9.71 10.20 2.68
CA ILE A 176 -10.73 9.75 1.71
C ILE A 176 -12.08 9.50 2.41
N ILE A 177 -12.07 8.84 3.57
CA ILE A 177 -13.29 8.57 4.36
C ILE A 177 -13.92 9.87 4.84
N ILE A 178 -13.13 10.82 5.37
CA ILE A 178 -13.63 12.12 5.83
C ILE A 178 -14.26 12.90 4.67
N LEU A 179 -13.60 12.97 3.52
CA LEU A 179 -14.12 13.66 2.34
C LEU A 179 -15.40 13.00 1.84
N PHE A 180 -15.45 11.66 1.82
CA PHE A 180 -16.65 10.92 1.45
C PHE A 180 -17.82 11.27 2.38
N LEU A 181 -17.61 11.28 3.70
CA LEU A 181 -18.63 11.66 4.67
C LEU A 181 -19.12 13.10 4.46
N ILE A 182 -18.23 14.05 4.17
CA ILE A 182 -18.59 15.43 3.86
C ILE A 182 -19.48 15.50 2.61
N ILE A 183 -19.13 14.79 1.54
CA ILE A 183 -19.91 14.74 0.31
C ILE A 183 -21.31 14.17 0.58
N VAL A 184 -21.39 13.07 1.34
CA VAL A 184 -22.68 12.46 1.72
C VAL A 184 -23.54 13.44 2.50
N LEU A 185 -22.97 14.15 3.48
CA LEU A 185 -23.68 15.16 4.26
C LEU A 185 -24.19 16.32 3.39
N ILE A 186 -23.36 16.78 2.45
CA ILE A 186 -23.73 17.82 1.49
C ILE A 186 -24.91 17.36 0.63
N VAL A 187 -24.86 16.14 0.08
CA VAL A 187 -25.94 15.58 -0.74
C VAL A 187 -27.24 15.47 0.06
N ILE A 188 -27.17 14.97 1.30
CA ILE A 188 -28.34 14.89 2.19
C ILE A 188 -28.92 16.28 2.44
N PHE A 189 -28.09 17.26 2.80
CA PHE A 189 -28.53 18.63 3.06
C PHE A 189 -29.23 19.25 1.84
N PHE A 190 -28.63 19.16 0.65
CA PHE A 190 -29.22 19.69 -0.58
C PHE A 190 -30.50 18.95 -0.98
N SER A 191 -30.59 17.63 -0.75
CA SER A 191 -31.81 16.87 -1.02
C SER A 191 -32.99 17.34 -0.16
N GLN A 192 -32.73 17.64 1.12
CA GLN A 192 -33.75 18.18 2.03
C GLN A 192 -34.19 19.59 1.64
N LEU A 193 -33.22 20.43 1.23
CA LEU A 193 -33.48 21.80 0.79
C LEU A 193 -34.29 21.83 -0.52
N PHE A 194 -33.98 20.92 -1.45
CA PHE A 194 -34.74 20.73 -2.69
C PHE A 194 -36.17 20.26 -2.42
N MET A 195 -36.36 19.25 -1.55
CA MET A 195 -37.69 18.80 -1.13
C MET A 195 -38.52 19.92 -0.48
N LYS A 196 -37.89 20.79 0.32
CA LYS A 196 -38.55 21.93 0.96
C LYS A 196 -38.99 23.00 -0.05
N ASN A 197 -38.24 23.21 -1.14
CA ASN A 197 -38.60 24.17 -2.19
C ASN A 197 -39.70 23.66 -3.14
N ILE A 198 -39.96 22.36 -3.20
CA ILE A 198 -41.06 21.78 -4.01
C ILE A 198 -42.40 21.79 -3.25
N CYS A 199 -42.36 21.71 -1.92
CA CYS A 199 -43.57 21.68 -1.09
C CYS A 199 -44.13 23.06 -0.70
N ASN A 200 -43.49 24.16 -1.11
CA ASN A 200 -43.94 25.54 -0.94
C ASN A 200 -44.37 26.13 -2.29
#